data_AF-A0A7J9I7D5-F1
#
_entry.id   AF-A0A7J9I7D5-F1
#
_cell.length_a   1.000
_cell.length_b   1.000
_cell.length_c   1.000
_cell.angle_alpha   90.00
_cell.angle_beta   90.00
_cell.angle_gamma   90.00
#
_symmetry.space_group_name_H-M   'P 1'
#
loop_
_entity.id
_entity.type
_entity.pdbx_description
1 polymer ?
#
loop_
_entity_poly.entity_id
_entity_poly.type
_entity_poly.pdbx_seq_one_letter_code
_entity_poly.pdbx_strand_id
1 'polypeptide(L)' 'MGGDKNQYSIAAFAIPIEGTIIKTPKELIDEQHPQLYKDFDFMGFFLYAFSDPAKHIDSGEQLHAFASLSPQISN' A
#
# COMPACT_ATOMS: atom_id res chain seq x y z
N MET A 1 -14.44 20.52 0.08
CA MET A 1 -13.72 21.56 0.84
C MET A 1 -14.50 22.86 0.71
N GLY A 2 -15.35 23.19 1.67
CA GLY A 2 -16.26 24.35 1.57
C GLY A 2 -16.81 24.77 2.93
N GLY A 3 -15.95 24.73 3.96
CA GLY A 3 -16.33 25.12 5.31
C GLY A 3 -15.81 26.52 5.64
N ASP A 4 -16.66 27.35 6.23
CA ASP A 4 -16.37 28.74 6.59
C ASP A 4 -15.42 28.90 7.80
N LYS A 5 -14.94 27.80 8.39
CA LYS A 5 -14.11 27.79 9.59
C LYS A 5 -12.91 26.87 9.43
N ASN A 6 -11.79 27.31 9.99
CA ASN A 6 -10.57 26.50 10.06
C ASN A 6 -10.83 25.22 10.87
N GLN A 7 -10.47 24.08 10.27
CA GLN A 7 -10.46 22.79 10.95
C GLN A 7 -9.02 22.45 11.33
N TYR A 8 -8.81 22.13 12.61
CA TYR A 8 -7.53 21.66 13.12
C TYR A 8 -7.67 20.18 13.52
N SER A 9 -6.70 19.37 13.13
CA SER A 9 -6.65 17.95 13.49
C SER A 9 -5.22 17.54 13.80
N ILE A 10 -5.07 16.60 14.73
CA ILE A 10 -3.81 15.90 15.00
C ILE A 10 -4.04 14.41 14.77
N ALA A 11 -3.07 13.75 14.14
CA ALA A 11 -3.09 12.31 13.91
C ALA A 11 -1.74 11.71 14.28
N ALA A 12 -1.78 10.52 14.88
CA ALA A 12 -0.63 9.69 15.15
C ALA A 12 -0.84 8.34 14.47
N PHE A 13 0.14 7.89 13.71
CA PHE A 13 0.09 6.64 12.97
C PHE A 13 1.16 5.68 13.51
N ALA A 14 0.76 4.44 13.80
CA ALA A 14 1.70 3.37 14.01
C ALA A 14 2.15 2.85 12.64
N ILE A 15 3.45 2.93 12.36
CA ILE A 15 4.04 2.41 11.13
C ILE A 15 5.10 1.36 11.46
N PRO A 16 5.31 0.36 10.57
CA PRO A 16 6.41 -0.58 10.70
C PRO A 16 7.77 0.11 10.85
N ILE A 17 8.68 -0.50 11.62
CA ILE A 17 10.06 -0.03 11.75
C ILE A 17 10.80 -0.17 10.41
N GLU A 18 11.83 0.66 10.20
CA GLU A 18 12.69 0.57 9.03
C GLU A 18 13.28 -0.85 8.86
N GLY A 19 13.32 -1.34 7.62
CA GLY A 19 13.76 -2.70 7.29
C GLY A 19 12.71 -3.80 7.55
N THR A 20 11.49 -3.45 7.97
CA THR A 20 10.41 -4.44 8.11
C THR A 20 9.97 -4.94 6.75
N ILE A 21 10.08 -6.25 6.54
CA ILE A 21 9.49 -6.94 5.39
C ILE A 21 8.02 -7.26 5.71
N ILE A 22 7.11 -6.65 4.96
CA ILE A 22 5.68 -6.95 4.98
C ILE A 22 5.44 -8.25 4.21
N LYS A 23 4.67 -9.14 4.84
CA LYS A 23 4.34 -10.47 4.32
C LYS A 23 2.86 -10.72 4.49
N THR A 24 2.30 -11.52 3.58
CA THR A 24 0.95 -12.03 3.78
C THR A 24 1.00 -13.07 4.92
N PRO A 25 0.18 -12.94 5.97
CA PRO A 25 0.11 -13.94 7.03
C PRO A 25 -0.26 -15.31 6.46
N LYS A 26 0.46 -16.37 6.87
CA LYS A 26 0.31 -17.70 6.27
C LYS A 26 -1.06 -18.31 6.52
N GLU A 27 -1.66 -17.98 7.65
CA GLU A 27 -3.00 -18.38 8.05
C GLU A 27 -4.11 -17.79 7.19
N LEU A 28 -3.80 -16.76 6.38
CA LEU A 28 -4.73 -16.15 5.42
C LEU A 28 -4.51 -16.62 3.98
N ILE A 29 -3.59 -17.58 3.77
CA ILE A 29 -3.29 -18.15 2.45
C ILE A 29 -3.81 -19.58 2.41
N ASP A 30 -4.74 -19.84 1.51
CA ASP A 30 -5.30 -21.16 1.27
C ASP A 30 -5.63 -21.36 -0.22
N GLU A 31 -6.24 -22.50 -0.56
CA GLU A 31 -6.59 -22.84 -1.94
C GLU A 31 -7.63 -21.88 -2.57
N GLN A 32 -8.50 -21.27 -1.75
CA GLN A 32 -9.52 -20.31 -2.18
C GLN A 32 -9.00 -18.87 -2.13
N HIS A 33 -8.04 -18.58 -1.25
CA HIS A 33 -7.44 -17.27 -1.02
C HIS A 33 -5.93 -17.32 -1.28
N PRO A 34 -5.49 -17.34 -2.55
CA PRO A 34 -4.07 -17.35 -2.86
C PRO A 34 -3.41 -16.02 -2.48
N GLN A 35 -2.11 -16.06 -2.23
CA GLN A 35 -1.31 -14.87 -2.01
C GLN A 35 -1.40 -13.93 -3.22
N LEU A 36 -1.70 -12.65 -2.98
CA LEU A 36 -1.88 -11.64 -4.03
C LEU A 36 -0.66 -10.74 -4.23
N TYR A 37 0.12 -10.54 -3.16
CA TYR A 37 1.25 -9.62 -3.14
C TYR A 37 2.54 -10.35 -2.75
N LYS A 38 3.64 -10.01 -3.40
CA LYS A 38 4.99 -10.47 -3.00
C LYS A 38 5.36 -9.89 -1.63
N ASP A 39 6.26 -10.55 -0.91
CA ASP A 39 6.89 -9.96 0.27
C ASP A 39 7.67 -8.69 -0.13
N PHE A 40 7.53 -7.61 0.63
CA PHE A 40 8.16 -6.33 0.28
C PHE A 40 8.64 -5.54 1.50
N ASP A 41 9.67 -4.71 1.31
CA ASP A 41 10.14 -3.78 2.35
C ASP A 41 9.17 -2.59 2.50
N PHE A 42 8.75 -2.31 3.74
CA PHE A 42 7.77 -1.26 4.02
C PHE A 42 8.26 0.12 3.59
N MET A 43 9.53 0.45 3.80
CA MET A 43 10.09 1.75 3.39
C MET A 43 10.19 1.86 1.87
N GLY A 44 10.48 0.76 1.17
CA GLY A 44 10.40 0.69 -0.28
C GLY A 44 9.01 1.06 -0.82
N PHE A 45 7.95 0.49 -0.24
CA PHE A 45 6.57 0.86 -0.61
C PHE A 45 6.24 2.30 -0.22
N PHE A 46 6.58 2.72 1.01
CA PHE A 46 6.28 4.05 1.50
C PHE A 46 6.89 5.14 0.61
N LEU A 47 8.16 5.00 0.24
CA LEU A 47 8.82 5.95 -0.66
C LEU A 47 8.22 5.91 -2.07
N TYR A 48 7.85 4.74 -2.57
CA TYR A 48 7.15 4.60 -3.85
C TYR A 48 5.80 5.33 -3.83
N ALA A 49 4.96 5.13 -2.82
CA ALA A 49 3.62 5.69 -2.71
C ALA A 49 3.59 7.24 -2.78
N PHE A 50 4.66 7.90 -2.33
CA PHE A 50 4.82 9.36 -2.38
C PHE A 50 5.73 9.86 -3.52
N SER A 51 6.22 8.96 -4.38
CA SER A 51 7.10 9.30 -5.50
C SER A 51 6.33 9.80 -6.74
N ASP A 52 7.02 10.49 -7.65
CA ASP A 52 6.44 10.99 -8.91
C ASP A 52 5.74 9.89 -9.75
N PRO A 53 6.31 8.70 -9.95
CA PRO A 53 5.64 7.60 -10.65
C PRO A 53 4.28 7.20 -10.07
N ALA A 54 4.09 7.31 -8.75
CA ALA A 54 2.86 6.88 -8.08
C ALA A 54 1.81 8.00 -7.97
N LYS A 55 2.15 9.26 -8.28
CA LYS A 55 1.24 10.42 -8.17
C LYS A 55 -0.03 10.28 -9.02
N HIS A 56 0.06 9.55 -10.13
CA HIS A 56 -1.06 9.35 -11.06
C HIS A 56 -1.83 8.06 -10.79
N ILE A 57 -1.40 7.26 -9.81
CA ILE A 57 -2.05 6.02 -9.41
C ILE A 57 -2.95 6.34 -8.22
N ASP A 58 -4.18 5.85 -8.26
CA ASP A 58 -5.07 5.95 -7.10
C ASP A 58 -4.41 5.33 -5.87
N SER A 59 -4.53 5.99 -4.71
CA SER A 59 -3.86 5.53 -3.48
C SER A 59 -4.21 4.09 -3.09
N GLY A 60 -5.43 3.62 -3.40
CA GLY A 60 -5.85 2.24 -3.18
C GLY A 60 -5.16 1.23 -4.10
N GLU A 61 -4.69 1.67 -5.26
CA GLU A 61 -4.06 0.85 -6.28
C GLU A 61 -2.52 0.84 -6.19
N GLN A 62 -1.92 1.73 -5.39
CA GLN A 62 -0.47 1.85 -5.26
C GLN A 62 0.20 0.57 -4.73
N LEU A 63 -0.43 -0.11 -3.77
CA LEU A 63 0.09 -1.38 -3.25
C LEU A 63 0.10 -2.45 -4.35
N HIS A 64 -0.94 -2.48 -5.16
CA HIS A 64 -1.05 -3.38 -6.30
C HIS A 64 0.05 -3.09 -7.32
N ALA A 65 0.22 -1.84 -7.75
CA ALA A 65 1.27 -1.44 -8.67
C ALA A 65 2.69 -1.77 -8.17
N PHE A 66 2.92 -1.70 -6.85
CA PHE A 66 4.24 -1.97 -6.25
C PHE A 66 4.54 -3.47 -6.07
N ALA A 67 3.56 -4.24 -5.62
CA ALA A 67 3.77 -5.57 -5.06
C ALA A 67 2.93 -6.70 -5.67
N SER A 68 2.08 -6.46 -6.66
CA SER A 68 1.28 -7.51 -7.31
C SER A 68 2.15 -8.64 -7.87
N LEU A 69 1.73 -9.89 -7.67
CA LEU A 69 2.42 -11.07 -8.21
C LEU A 69 2.20 -11.30 -9.71
N SER A 70 1.27 -10.60 -10.36
CA SER A 70 0.98 -10.73 -11.79
C SER A 70 0.65 -9.38 -12.42
N PRO A 71 0.99 -9.13 -13.71
CA PRO A 71 0.47 -7.99 -14.45
C PRO A 71 -1.04 -8.17 -14.67
N GLN A 72 -1.81 -7.08 -14.61
CA GLN A 72 -3.22 -7.08 -15.00
C GLN A 72 -3.34 -7.58 -16.46
N ILE A 73 -3.89 -8.78 -16.66
CA ILE A 73 -4.45 -9.14 -17.97
C ILE A 73 -5.77 -8.36 -18.03
N SER A 74 -5.74 -7.19 -18.67
CA SER A 74 -6.97 -6.47 -19.00
C SER A 74 -7.79 -7.36 -19.92
N ASN A 75 -8.96 -7.80 -19.45
CA ASN A 75 -10.04 -8.27 -20.34
C ASN A 75 -10.76 -7.07 -20.97
#